data_AF-A0A847CA11-F1
#
_entry.id   AF-A0A847CA11-F1
#
_cell.length_a   1.000
_cell.length_b   1.000
_cell.length_c   1.000
_cell.angle_alpha   90.00
_cell.angle_beta   90.00
_cell.angle_gamma   90.00
#
_symmetry.space_group_name_H-M   'P 1'
#
loop_
_entity.id
_entity.type
_entity.pdbx_description
1 polymer ?
#
loop_
_entity_poly.entity_id
_entity_poly.type
_entity_poly.pdbx_seq_one_letter_code
_entity_poly.pdbx_strand_id
1 'polypeptide(L)'
;MSEVISALNAGLLEKIAGISGPTKGAYNIRIDSGCSGRSSTENIEITPKTDKKGIDIKIKAGTKNESCHIPVLITKTGLSEMVYNDFYVGDDCDVTIVAGCGIHNSGCNESRHDGIHTFYIGKNSKVKYVEKHYGEGDGNGGNIMNPKTVAYLEENAYFQMDTAQIAGIDSTVRDTKIVCGKGAETSVTERLMTHGTQKAESDMIIVLDGEDSKGRV
;
A
#
# COMPACT_ATOMS: atom_id res chain seq x y z
N MET A 1 -19.87 9.69 -7.43
CA MET A 1 -19.72 8.33 -6.88
C MET A 1 -20.96 7.56 -7.34
N SER A 2 -20.91 6.97 -8.54
CA SER A 2 -22.13 6.50 -9.27
C SER A 2 -22.06 5.05 -9.76
N GLU A 3 -21.23 4.22 -9.13
CA GLU A 3 -21.42 2.77 -9.20
C GLU A 3 -21.71 2.28 -7.78
N VAL A 4 -22.77 1.49 -7.65
CA VAL A 4 -23.10 0.80 -6.41
C VAL A 4 -21.95 -0.15 -6.11
N ILE A 5 -21.13 0.19 -5.11
CA ILE A 5 -20.13 -0.74 -4.57
C ILE A 5 -20.90 -1.96 -4.07
N SER A 6 -20.60 -3.14 -4.62
CA SER A 6 -21.23 -4.38 -4.19
C SER A 6 -20.99 -4.62 -2.70
N ALA A 7 -21.88 -5.36 -2.03
CA ALA A 7 -21.69 -5.70 -0.61
C ALA A 7 -20.33 -6.40 -0.35
N LEU A 8 -19.89 -7.22 -1.31
CA LEU A 8 -18.56 -7.83 -1.32
C LEU A 8 -17.45 -6.78 -1.31
N ASN A 9 -17.49 -5.82 -2.25
CA ASN A 9 -16.47 -4.79 -2.36
C ASN A 9 -16.44 -3.90 -1.11
N ALA A 10 -17.59 -3.56 -0.54
CA ALA A 10 -17.69 -2.79 0.68
C ALA A 10 -17.05 -3.52 1.88
N GLY A 11 -17.35 -4.82 2.05
CA GLY A 11 -16.77 -5.64 3.12
C GLY A 11 -15.25 -5.78 3.00
N LEU A 12 -14.73 -5.94 1.78
CA LEU A 12 -13.28 -5.97 1.55
C LEU A 12 -12.62 -4.62 1.84
N LEU A 13 -13.19 -3.51 1.38
CA LEU A 13 -12.68 -2.15 1.63
C LEU A 13 -12.63 -1.82 3.12
N GLU A 14 -13.62 -2.25 3.89
CA GLU A 14 -13.62 -2.08 5.34
C GLU A 14 -12.46 -2.85 5.99
N LYS A 15 -12.24 -4.12 5.62
CA LYS A 15 -11.16 -4.94 6.16
C LYS A 15 -9.78 -4.37 5.87
N ILE A 16 -9.52 -3.98 4.61
CA ILE A 16 -8.17 -3.61 4.14
C ILE A 16 -7.86 -2.11 4.30
N ALA A 17 -8.87 -1.24 4.30
CA ALA A 17 -8.65 0.21 4.35
C ALA A 17 -9.50 0.93 5.41
N GLY A 18 -10.38 0.23 6.13
CA GLY A 18 -11.28 0.86 7.10
C GLY A 18 -12.33 1.76 6.46
N ILE A 19 -12.62 1.56 5.17
CA ILE A 19 -13.56 2.38 4.41
C ILE A 19 -14.94 1.69 4.43
N SER A 20 -15.87 2.23 5.22
CA SER A 20 -17.27 1.77 5.30
C SER A 20 -18.28 2.77 4.72
N GLY A 21 -17.80 3.87 4.14
CA GLY A 21 -18.61 4.96 3.58
C GLY A 21 -17.81 5.88 2.68
N PRO A 22 -18.28 7.12 2.42
CA PRO A 22 -17.56 8.07 1.59
C PRO A 22 -16.14 8.32 2.11
N THR A 23 -15.15 8.02 1.27
CA THR A 23 -13.74 8.26 1.58
C THR A 23 -13.47 9.76 1.64
N LYS A 24 -12.98 10.24 2.79
CA LYS A 24 -12.54 11.63 2.97
C LYS A 24 -11.05 11.74 2.59
N GLY A 25 -10.65 12.91 2.10
CA GLY A 25 -9.27 13.18 1.70
C GLY A 25 -8.93 12.65 0.31
N ALA A 26 -7.64 12.45 0.05
CA ALA A 26 -7.17 11.96 -1.24
C ALA A 26 -7.31 10.43 -1.29
N TYR A 27 -7.78 9.91 -2.42
CA TYR A 27 -7.91 8.47 -2.59
C TYR A 27 -7.81 8.02 -4.05
N ASN A 28 -7.44 6.76 -4.25
CA ASN A 28 -7.54 6.05 -5.52
C ASN A 28 -7.94 4.59 -5.25
N ILE A 29 -9.22 4.28 -5.49
CA ILE A 29 -9.80 2.94 -5.31
C ILE A 29 -9.72 2.19 -6.65
N ARG A 30 -9.05 1.03 -6.65
CA ARG A 30 -8.99 0.13 -7.81
C ARG A 30 -9.84 -1.11 -7.57
N ILE A 31 -10.55 -1.53 -8.62
CA ILE A 31 -11.34 -2.77 -8.63
C ILE A 31 -11.10 -3.46 -9.96
N ASP A 32 -10.67 -4.73 -9.92
CA ASP A 32 -10.43 -5.58 -11.09
C ASP A 32 -9.61 -4.88 -12.19
N SER A 33 -8.46 -4.31 -11.80
CA SER A 33 -7.57 -3.49 -12.64
C SER A 33 -8.09 -2.14 -13.13
N GLY A 34 -9.37 -1.83 -12.91
CA GLY A 34 -9.99 -0.55 -13.21
C GLY A 34 -9.83 0.48 -12.09
N CYS A 35 -9.95 1.76 -12.44
CA CYS A 35 -10.06 2.85 -11.47
C CYS A 35 -11.55 3.09 -11.15
N SER A 36 -12.01 2.64 -9.98
CA SER A 36 -13.42 2.80 -9.56
C SER A 36 -13.69 4.19 -8.99
N GLY A 37 -12.67 4.82 -8.39
CA GLY A 37 -12.78 6.19 -7.91
C GLY A 37 -11.42 6.80 -7.62
N ARG A 38 -11.29 8.10 -7.89
CA ARG A 38 -10.10 8.87 -7.56
C ARG A 38 -10.48 10.29 -7.16
N SER A 39 -9.85 10.80 -6.13
CA SER A 39 -9.94 12.20 -5.73
C SER A 39 -8.59 12.68 -5.23
N SER A 40 -8.20 13.88 -5.66
CA SER A 40 -7.10 14.65 -5.07
C SER A 40 -7.65 15.62 -4.03
N THR A 41 -6.79 16.13 -3.16
CA THR A 41 -7.08 17.30 -2.30
C THR A 41 -6.30 18.52 -2.82
N GLU A 42 -6.40 19.64 -2.12
CA GLU A 42 -5.55 20.80 -2.39
C GLU A 42 -4.06 20.46 -2.24
N ASN A 43 -3.71 19.54 -1.33
CA ASN A 43 -2.34 19.25 -0.94
C ASN A 43 -1.81 17.91 -1.45
N ILE A 44 -2.69 16.99 -1.82
CA ILE A 44 -2.33 15.66 -2.32
C ILE A 44 -2.91 15.47 -3.71
N GLU A 45 -2.03 15.45 -4.71
CA GLU A 45 -2.37 15.22 -6.12
C GLU A 45 -2.14 13.74 -6.47
N ILE A 46 -3.12 13.11 -7.14
CA ILE A 46 -3.02 11.74 -7.63
C ILE A 46 -3.22 11.71 -9.15
N THR A 47 -2.19 11.34 -9.89
CA THR A 47 -2.23 11.25 -11.36
C THR A 47 -1.89 9.84 -11.85
N PRO A 48 -2.46 9.39 -12.99
CA PRO A 48 -2.03 8.13 -13.58
C PRO A 48 -0.60 8.28 -14.13
N LYS A 49 0.22 7.24 -13.95
CA LYS A 49 1.52 7.15 -14.59
C LYS A 49 1.38 7.02 -16.11
N THR A 50 2.37 7.52 -16.84
CA THR A 50 2.41 7.48 -18.32
C THR A 50 3.33 6.39 -18.87
N ASP A 51 4.29 5.94 -18.07
CA ASP A 51 5.32 4.95 -18.44
C ASP A 51 4.91 3.50 -18.12
N LYS A 52 4.18 3.29 -17.02
CA LYS A 52 3.74 1.98 -16.54
C LYS A 52 2.42 2.06 -15.78
N LYS A 53 1.79 0.92 -15.54
CA LYS A 53 0.50 0.87 -14.81
C LYS A 53 0.69 1.36 -13.38
N GLY A 54 -0.13 2.31 -12.95
CA GLY A 54 -0.19 2.79 -11.56
C GLY A 54 -0.38 4.30 -11.47
N ILE A 55 0.04 4.90 -10.37
CA ILE A 55 -0.20 6.32 -10.08
C ILE A 55 1.04 7.01 -9.49
N ASP A 56 1.18 8.31 -9.76
CA ASP A 56 2.05 9.19 -9.00
C ASP A 56 1.19 9.93 -7.97
N ILE A 57 1.67 9.97 -6.72
CA ILE A 57 1.05 10.68 -5.61
C ILE A 57 2.02 11.77 -5.18
N LYS A 58 1.64 13.04 -5.34
CA LYS A 58 2.46 14.19 -4.92
C LYS A 58 1.84 14.88 -3.74
N ILE A 59 2.56 14.96 -2.63
CA ILE A 59 2.16 15.61 -1.39
C ILE A 59 2.97 16.90 -1.24
N LYS A 60 2.29 18.05 -1.20
CA LYS A 60 2.95 19.35 -1.08
C LYS A 60 3.71 19.48 0.23
N ALA A 61 4.81 20.23 0.22
CA ALA A 61 5.55 20.54 1.44
C ALA A 61 4.65 21.19 2.50
N GLY A 62 4.88 20.88 3.77
CA GLY A 62 4.10 21.38 4.91
C GLY A 62 2.71 20.75 5.08
N THR A 63 2.35 19.73 4.30
CA THR A 63 1.05 19.03 4.44
C THR A 63 1.00 18.27 5.75
N LYS A 64 -0.01 18.55 6.59
CA LYS A 64 -0.16 17.92 7.92
C LYS A 64 -1.58 17.45 8.14
N ASN A 65 -1.74 16.35 8.88
CA ASN A 65 -3.04 15.78 9.26
C ASN A 65 -3.93 15.37 8.08
N GLU A 66 -3.33 15.06 6.93
CA GLU A 66 -4.04 14.51 5.77
C GLU A 66 -3.70 13.03 5.55
N SER A 67 -4.63 12.32 4.93
CA SER A 67 -4.44 10.92 4.56
C SER A 67 -4.68 10.65 3.08
N CYS A 68 -3.90 9.74 2.52
CA CYS A 68 -4.08 9.19 1.18
C CYS A 68 -4.48 7.71 1.26
N HIS A 69 -5.59 7.32 0.62
CA HIS A 69 -6.10 5.95 0.61
C HIS A 69 -5.99 5.33 -0.78
N ILE A 70 -5.27 4.22 -0.94
CA ILE A 70 -5.06 3.59 -2.24
C ILE A 70 -5.43 2.08 -2.27
N PRO A 71 -6.65 1.70 -1.87
CA PRO A 71 -7.03 0.29 -1.81
C PRO A 71 -7.23 -0.32 -3.21
N VAL A 72 -6.94 -1.62 -3.30
CA VAL A 72 -7.14 -2.45 -4.49
C VAL A 72 -7.97 -3.67 -4.14
N LEU A 73 -8.98 -3.96 -4.98
CA LEU A 73 -9.78 -5.17 -4.93
C LEU A 73 -9.61 -5.98 -6.21
N ILE A 74 -9.39 -7.29 -6.08
CA ILE A 74 -9.55 -8.26 -7.16
C ILE A 74 -10.69 -9.18 -6.76
N THR A 75 -11.79 -9.10 -7.51
CA THR A 75 -12.99 -9.93 -7.30
C THR A 75 -13.30 -10.83 -8.50
N LYS A 76 -12.59 -10.63 -9.62
CA LYS A 76 -12.60 -11.54 -10.77
C LYS A 76 -11.50 -12.59 -10.63
N THR A 77 -11.90 -13.86 -10.63
CA THR A 77 -10.98 -15.00 -10.67
C THR A 77 -10.06 -14.96 -11.89
N GLY A 78 -8.79 -15.34 -11.71
CA GLY A 78 -7.84 -15.48 -12.82
C GLY A 78 -7.17 -14.16 -13.21
N LEU A 79 -7.44 -13.08 -12.48
CA LEU A 79 -6.85 -11.78 -12.75
C LEU A 79 -5.49 -11.67 -12.09
N SER A 80 -4.47 -11.35 -12.90
CA SER A 80 -3.13 -11.01 -12.42
C SER A 80 -2.80 -9.58 -12.80
N GLU A 81 -2.38 -8.76 -11.84
CA GLU A 81 -1.89 -7.42 -12.13
C GLU A 81 -0.64 -7.05 -11.33
N MET A 82 0.11 -6.10 -11.89
CA MET A 82 1.25 -5.46 -11.26
C MET A 82 1.11 -3.95 -11.48
N VAL A 83 1.23 -3.18 -10.40
CA VAL A 83 1.04 -1.72 -10.41
C VAL A 83 2.14 -1.01 -9.65
N TYR A 84 2.54 0.16 -10.14
CA TYR A 84 3.62 0.97 -9.59
C TYR A 84 3.05 2.27 -9.06
N ASN A 85 3.18 2.49 -7.76
CA ASN A 85 2.68 3.70 -7.11
C ASN A 85 3.85 4.42 -6.47
N ASP A 86 4.16 5.61 -6.98
CA ASP A 86 5.27 6.41 -6.49
C ASP A 86 4.72 7.58 -5.66
N PHE A 87 5.19 7.71 -4.43
CA PHE A 87 4.82 8.75 -3.48
C PHE A 87 5.97 9.75 -3.36
N TYR A 88 5.68 11.01 -3.69
CA TYR A 88 6.60 12.13 -3.56
C TYR A 88 6.10 13.01 -2.42
N VAL A 89 6.71 12.88 -1.25
CA VAL A 89 6.36 13.64 -0.05
C VAL A 89 7.31 14.82 0.08
N GLY A 90 6.78 16.04 0.01
CA GLY A 90 7.57 17.25 0.22
C GLY A 90 8.11 17.36 1.65
N ASP A 91 8.90 18.40 1.90
CA ASP A 91 9.49 18.67 3.21
C ASP A 91 8.42 19.05 4.26
N ASP A 92 8.76 18.88 5.54
CA ASP A 92 7.98 19.29 6.71
C ASP A 92 6.53 18.74 6.77
N CYS A 93 6.30 17.55 6.19
CA CYS A 93 5.00 16.89 6.16
C CYS A 93 4.72 16.03 7.41
N ASP A 94 3.44 15.83 7.72
CA ASP A 94 2.96 14.84 8.70
C ASP A 94 1.69 14.18 8.15
N VAL A 95 1.84 13.04 7.48
CA VAL A 95 0.78 12.41 6.67
C VAL A 95 0.64 10.92 6.90
N THR A 96 -0.56 10.40 6.66
CA THR A 96 -0.84 8.96 6.72
C THR A 96 -1.20 8.41 5.34
N ILE A 97 -0.55 7.33 4.93
CA ILE A 97 -0.82 6.63 3.68
C ILE A 97 -1.40 5.25 4.05
N VAL A 98 -2.60 4.97 3.55
CA VAL A 98 -3.31 3.71 3.79
C VAL A 98 -3.43 2.96 2.47
N ALA A 99 -2.71 1.85 2.37
CA ALA A 99 -2.83 0.90 1.28
C ALA A 99 -3.54 -0.37 1.78
N GLY A 100 -4.14 -1.10 0.85
CA GLY A 100 -4.70 -2.39 1.17
C GLY A 100 -5.07 -3.16 -0.08
N CYS A 101 -4.86 -4.46 -0.05
CA CYS A 101 -5.13 -5.36 -1.17
C CYS A 101 -6.10 -6.44 -0.69
N GLY A 102 -7.26 -6.51 -1.33
CA GLY A 102 -8.30 -7.50 -1.09
C GLY A 102 -8.45 -8.43 -2.30
N ILE A 103 -8.35 -9.73 -2.12
CA ILE A 103 -8.71 -10.71 -3.16
C ILE A 103 -9.93 -11.51 -2.71
N HIS A 104 -10.93 -11.60 -3.58
CA HIS A 104 -11.99 -12.59 -3.49
C HIS A 104 -11.89 -13.53 -4.70
N ASN A 105 -11.55 -14.80 -4.46
CA ASN A 105 -11.36 -15.80 -5.50
C ASN A 105 -12.15 -17.08 -5.25
N SER A 106 -13.29 -17.23 -5.93
CA SER A 106 -14.16 -18.42 -5.85
C SER A 106 -14.01 -19.39 -7.02
N GLY A 107 -13.02 -19.21 -7.89
CA GLY A 107 -12.80 -20.12 -9.01
C GLY A 107 -11.52 -20.95 -8.87
N CYS A 108 -11.09 -21.57 -9.97
CA CYS A 108 -9.97 -22.51 -9.98
C CYS A 108 -8.64 -21.92 -10.47
N ASN A 109 -8.65 -20.70 -11.02
CA ASN A 109 -7.45 -20.02 -11.47
C ASN A 109 -6.88 -19.13 -10.36
N GLU A 110 -5.55 -18.97 -10.36
CA GLU A 110 -4.86 -18.04 -9.48
C GLU A 110 -5.30 -16.59 -9.75
N SER A 111 -5.53 -15.83 -8.68
CA SER A 111 -5.69 -14.38 -8.70
C SER A 111 -4.50 -13.72 -7.99
N ARG A 112 -3.93 -12.70 -8.62
CA ARG A 112 -2.66 -12.10 -8.19
C ARG A 112 -2.64 -10.59 -8.24
N HIS A 113 -2.14 -9.97 -7.18
CA HIS A 113 -1.84 -8.54 -7.13
C HIS A 113 -0.41 -8.27 -6.64
N ASP A 114 0.41 -7.67 -7.49
CA ASP A 114 1.75 -7.21 -7.13
C ASP A 114 1.77 -5.68 -7.06
N GLY A 115 1.63 -5.15 -5.85
CA GLY A 115 1.71 -3.71 -5.56
C GLY A 115 3.15 -3.28 -5.32
N ILE A 116 3.67 -2.42 -6.20
CA ILE A 116 5.02 -1.87 -6.09
C ILE A 116 4.90 -0.42 -5.61
N HIS A 117 5.45 -0.13 -4.44
CA HIS A 117 5.39 1.19 -3.82
C HIS A 117 6.78 1.78 -3.68
N THR A 118 6.97 2.99 -4.20
CA THR A 118 8.21 3.76 -4.02
C THR A 118 7.90 5.03 -3.26
N PHE A 119 8.56 5.28 -2.13
CA PHE A 119 8.40 6.47 -1.32
C PHE A 119 9.67 7.34 -1.42
N TYR A 120 9.50 8.60 -1.77
CA TYR A 120 10.51 9.64 -1.69
C TYR A 120 10.05 10.62 -0.61
N ILE A 121 10.70 10.59 0.56
CA ILE A 121 10.26 11.31 1.76
C ILE A 121 11.22 12.47 2.01
N GLY A 122 10.71 13.69 1.81
CA GLY A 122 11.44 14.94 2.03
C GLY A 122 11.84 15.20 3.48
N LYS A 123 12.58 16.28 3.71
CA LYS A 123 13.24 16.58 4.98
C LYS A 123 12.24 16.84 6.08
N ASN A 124 12.59 16.43 7.30
CA ASN A 124 11.78 16.61 8.51
C ASN A 124 10.35 16.02 8.43
N SER A 125 10.03 15.26 7.37
CA SER A 125 8.70 14.73 7.13
C SER A 125 8.46 13.45 7.93
N LYS A 126 7.25 13.31 8.45
CA LYS A 126 6.77 12.13 9.16
C LYS A 126 5.70 11.46 8.32
N VAL A 127 5.97 10.23 7.92
CA VAL A 127 5.05 9.44 7.11
C VAL A 127 4.70 8.17 7.85
N LYS A 128 3.42 7.99 8.12
CA LYS A 128 2.86 6.71 8.56
C LYS A 128 2.29 5.97 7.37
N TYR A 129 2.86 4.83 7.05
CA TYR A 129 2.35 3.93 6.03
C TYR A 129 1.72 2.70 6.67
N VAL A 130 0.47 2.42 6.31
CA VAL A 130 -0.29 1.26 6.76
C VAL A 130 -0.69 0.44 5.56
N GLU A 131 -0.35 -0.85 5.55
CA GLU A 131 -0.75 -1.79 4.49
C GLU A 131 -1.46 -3.00 5.08
N LYS A 132 -2.62 -3.36 4.52
CA LYS A 132 -3.35 -4.58 4.90
C LYS A 132 -3.67 -5.47 3.72
N HIS A 133 -3.31 -6.74 3.82
CA HIS A 133 -3.61 -7.76 2.83
C HIS A 133 -4.61 -8.76 3.36
N TYR A 134 -5.62 -9.07 2.56
CA TYR A 134 -6.67 -10.02 2.92
C TYR A 134 -7.16 -10.77 1.68
N GLY A 135 -7.27 -12.09 1.81
CA GLY A 135 -7.88 -12.95 0.81
C GLY A 135 -9.09 -13.68 1.37
N GLU A 136 -10.07 -13.94 0.52
CA GLU A 136 -11.20 -14.83 0.79
C GLU A 136 -11.69 -15.48 -0.51
N GLY A 137 -12.66 -16.39 -0.37
CA GLY A 137 -13.17 -17.22 -1.46
C GLY A 137 -13.11 -18.69 -1.10
N ASP A 138 -14.01 -19.47 -1.68
CA ASP A 138 -14.15 -20.93 -1.53
C ASP A 138 -13.62 -21.70 -2.73
N GLY A 139 -12.94 -21.00 -3.65
CA GLY A 139 -12.28 -21.57 -4.81
C GLY A 139 -11.00 -22.33 -4.46
N ASN A 140 -10.51 -23.11 -5.43
CA ASN A 140 -9.22 -23.81 -5.32
C ASN A 140 -8.08 -23.03 -5.99
N GLY A 141 -8.37 -21.88 -6.61
CA GLY A 141 -7.37 -20.99 -7.18
C GLY A 141 -6.68 -20.16 -6.10
N GLY A 142 -5.36 -20.00 -6.20
CA GLY A 142 -4.57 -19.31 -5.19
C GLY A 142 -4.82 -17.80 -5.14
N ASN A 143 -4.75 -17.22 -3.94
CA ASN A 143 -4.69 -15.78 -3.68
C ASN A 143 -3.22 -15.37 -3.48
N ILE A 144 -2.61 -14.70 -4.46
CA ILE A 144 -1.18 -14.40 -4.46
C ILE A 144 -0.94 -12.89 -4.38
N MET A 145 -0.03 -12.47 -3.50
CA MET A 145 0.37 -11.06 -3.38
C MET A 145 1.86 -10.94 -3.14
N ASN A 146 2.61 -10.32 -4.06
CA ASN A 146 4.06 -10.10 -3.89
C ASN A 146 4.34 -8.60 -3.85
N PRO A 147 4.07 -7.92 -2.72
CA PRO A 147 4.29 -6.49 -2.61
C PRO A 147 5.79 -6.19 -2.55
N LYS A 148 6.15 -5.04 -3.12
CA LYS A 148 7.49 -4.48 -2.98
C LYS A 148 7.39 -3.05 -2.49
N THR A 149 8.14 -2.73 -1.45
CA THR A 149 8.22 -1.38 -0.90
C THR A 149 9.66 -0.89 -0.97
N VAL A 150 9.86 0.29 -1.55
CA VAL A 150 11.15 0.99 -1.55
C VAL A 150 10.94 2.37 -0.96
N ALA A 151 11.71 2.77 0.04
CA ALA A 151 11.62 4.10 0.64
C ALA A 151 12.99 4.78 0.70
N TYR A 152 13.04 6.04 0.29
CA TYR A 152 14.19 6.92 0.40
C TYR A 152 13.82 8.08 1.33
N LEU A 153 14.56 8.19 2.43
CA LEU A 153 14.32 9.17 3.49
C LEU A 153 15.41 10.23 3.44
N GLU A 154 15.02 11.49 3.23
CA GLU A 154 15.92 12.62 3.37
C GLU A 154 16.22 12.96 4.84
N GLU A 155 16.97 14.04 5.05
CA GLU A 155 17.45 14.47 6.37
C GLU A 155 16.32 14.61 7.40
N ASN A 156 16.50 13.99 8.57
CA ASN A 156 15.55 13.98 9.69
C ASN A 156 14.13 13.45 9.34
N ALA A 157 13.96 12.77 8.20
CA ALA A 157 12.69 12.15 7.85
C ALA A 157 12.39 10.93 8.73
N TYR A 158 11.12 10.72 9.04
CA TYR A 158 10.63 9.57 9.80
C TYR A 158 9.64 8.75 8.98
N PHE A 159 9.89 7.45 8.84
CA PHE A 159 9.00 6.52 8.15
C PHE A 159 8.57 5.38 9.06
N GLN A 160 7.29 5.37 9.44
CA GLN A 160 6.67 4.26 10.14
C GLN A 160 5.91 3.37 9.16
N MET A 161 6.27 2.10 9.08
CA MET A 161 5.63 1.10 8.23
C MET A 161 4.93 0.05 9.09
N ASP A 162 3.60 0.06 9.08
CA ASP A 162 2.76 -0.92 9.78
C ASP A 162 2.06 -1.82 8.75
N THR A 163 2.58 -3.02 8.49
CA THR A 163 1.99 -3.98 7.55
C THR A 163 1.31 -5.14 8.26
N ALA A 164 0.21 -5.63 7.67
CA ALA A 164 -0.49 -6.81 8.16
C ALA A 164 -1.07 -7.63 7.00
N GLN A 165 -0.64 -8.89 6.89
CA GLN A 165 -1.40 -9.91 6.18
C GLN A 165 -2.36 -10.57 7.17
N ILE A 166 -3.65 -10.31 6.97
CA ILE A 166 -4.71 -10.63 7.92
C ILE A 166 -5.09 -12.11 7.83
N ALA A 167 -5.42 -12.59 6.62
CA ALA A 167 -5.85 -13.96 6.36
C ALA A 167 -5.92 -14.24 4.86
N GLY A 168 -5.94 -15.54 4.49
CA GLY A 168 -6.42 -15.99 3.18
C GLY A 168 -5.53 -15.70 1.98
N ILE A 169 -4.25 -15.37 2.20
CA ILE A 169 -3.24 -15.24 1.15
C ILE A 169 -2.44 -16.54 1.08
N ASP A 170 -2.45 -17.20 -0.07
CA ASP A 170 -1.85 -18.52 -0.23
C ASP A 170 -0.35 -18.48 -0.42
N SER A 171 0.14 -17.45 -1.10
CA SER A 171 1.57 -17.19 -1.24
C SER A 171 1.85 -15.70 -1.26
N THR A 172 2.88 -15.29 -0.53
CA THR A 172 3.46 -13.95 -0.60
C THR A 172 4.97 -14.02 -0.56
N VAL A 173 5.62 -13.24 -1.42
CA VAL A 173 7.04 -12.91 -1.34
C VAL A 173 7.13 -11.39 -1.26
N ARG A 174 7.55 -10.87 -0.11
CA ARG A 174 7.65 -9.44 0.16
C ARG A 174 9.09 -8.98 0.09
N ASP A 175 9.31 -7.85 -0.56
CA ASP A 175 10.62 -7.20 -0.64
C ASP A 175 10.51 -5.75 -0.16
N THR A 176 11.19 -5.44 0.94
CA THR A 176 11.24 -4.09 1.50
C THR A 176 12.66 -3.56 1.51
N LYS A 177 12.87 -2.38 0.93
CA LYS A 177 14.13 -1.64 1.01
C LYS A 177 13.89 -0.23 1.54
N ILE A 178 14.60 0.17 2.58
CA ILE A 178 14.53 1.52 3.15
C ILE A 178 15.95 2.10 3.21
N VAL A 179 16.16 3.29 2.66
CA VAL A 179 17.44 4.02 2.68
C VAL A 179 17.27 5.29 3.49
N CYS A 180 18.02 5.40 4.58
CA CYS A 180 17.92 6.46 5.58
C CYS A 180 19.07 7.46 5.44
N GLY A 181 18.76 8.70 5.08
CA GLY A 181 19.70 9.82 5.10
C GLY A 181 20.06 10.29 6.51
N LYS A 182 20.77 11.43 6.62
CA LYS A 182 21.27 11.95 7.91
C LYS A 182 20.13 12.19 8.90
N GLY A 183 20.24 11.66 10.12
CA GLY A 183 19.25 11.79 11.18
C GLY A 183 17.88 11.15 10.87
N ALA A 184 17.73 10.46 9.73
CA ALA A 184 16.49 9.82 9.35
C ALA A 184 16.23 8.57 10.20
N GLU A 185 14.97 8.31 10.49
CA GLU A 185 14.56 7.19 11.32
C GLU A 185 13.45 6.37 10.65
N THR A 186 13.55 5.05 10.72
CA THR A 186 12.47 4.16 10.29
C THR A 186 12.09 3.16 11.37
N SER A 187 10.80 2.87 11.46
CA SER A 187 10.25 1.80 12.29
C SER A 187 9.33 0.93 11.44
N VAL A 188 9.64 -0.35 11.34
CA VAL A 188 8.83 -1.35 10.64
C VAL A 188 8.15 -2.24 11.66
N THR A 189 6.89 -2.59 11.42
CA THR A 189 6.17 -3.62 12.15
C THR A 189 5.35 -4.40 11.15
N GLU A 190 5.74 -5.65 10.93
CA GLU A 190 5.08 -6.55 9.99
C GLU A 190 4.45 -7.74 10.71
N ARG A 191 3.21 -8.07 10.33
CA ARG A 191 2.47 -9.23 10.85
C ARG A 191 1.99 -10.08 9.68
N LEU A 192 2.53 -11.29 9.56
CA LEU A 192 2.18 -12.22 8.49
C LEU A 192 1.42 -13.42 9.05
N MET A 193 0.10 -13.45 8.87
CA MET A 193 -0.70 -14.63 9.21
C MET A 193 -0.72 -15.59 8.01
N THR A 194 -0.39 -16.84 8.29
CA THR A 194 -0.53 -17.99 7.37
C THR A 194 -1.30 -19.09 8.08
N HIS A 195 -2.08 -19.87 7.34
CA HIS A 195 -2.77 -21.04 7.86
C HIS A 195 -2.61 -22.24 6.92
N GLY A 196 -2.59 -23.47 7.46
CA GLY A 196 -2.52 -24.68 6.66
C GLY A 196 -1.28 -24.74 5.76
N THR A 197 -1.48 -24.71 4.44
CA THR A 197 -0.42 -24.82 3.43
C THR A 197 0.08 -23.48 2.89
N GLN A 198 -0.43 -22.37 3.42
CA GLN A 198 -0.05 -21.03 2.99
C GLN A 198 1.42 -20.74 3.29
N LYS A 199 2.07 -19.99 2.40
CA LYS A 199 3.48 -19.62 2.53
C LYS A 199 3.64 -18.10 2.52
N ALA A 200 4.56 -17.62 3.35
CA ALA A 200 4.93 -16.22 3.39
C ALA A 200 6.45 -16.09 3.54
N GLU A 201 7.05 -15.32 2.64
CA GLU A 201 8.45 -14.92 2.67
C GLU A 201 8.51 -13.39 2.73
N SER A 202 9.42 -12.87 3.55
CA SER A 202 9.62 -11.43 3.70
C SER A 202 11.09 -11.11 3.86
N ASP A 203 11.60 -10.35 2.91
CA ASP A 203 12.96 -9.85 2.89
C ASP A 203 12.96 -8.35 3.16
N MET A 204 13.83 -7.90 4.07
CA MET A 204 13.96 -6.49 4.44
C MET A 204 15.41 -6.05 4.44
N ILE A 205 15.68 -4.93 3.77
CA ILE A 205 16.97 -4.26 3.74
C ILE A 205 16.80 -2.83 4.23
N ILE A 206 17.39 -2.50 5.39
CA ILE A 206 17.46 -1.13 5.89
C ILE A 206 18.90 -0.66 5.78
N VAL A 207 19.10 0.41 5.02
CA VAL A 207 20.41 1.05 4.79
C VAL A 207 20.46 2.35 5.60
N LEU A 208 21.29 2.36 6.63
CA LEU A 208 21.58 3.54 7.46
C LEU A 208 22.74 4.33 6.81
N ASP A 209 22.42 5.09 5.77
CA ASP A 209 23.42 5.74 4.89
C ASP A 209 23.94 7.07 5.47
N GLY A 210 23.08 7.78 6.23
CA GLY A 210 23.44 9.04 6.86
C GLY A 210 23.90 8.91 8.31
N GLU A 211 24.70 9.89 8.75
CA GLU A 211 25.08 10.10 10.15
C GLU A 211 23.83 10.15 11.05
N ASP A 212 23.89 9.53 12.23
CA ASP A 212 22.81 9.46 13.22
C ASP A 212 21.47 8.85 12.73
N SER A 213 21.46 8.17 11.57
CA SER A 213 20.28 7.46 11.09
C SER A 213 19.97 6.22 11.93
N LYS A 214 18.67 5.88 12.04
CA LYS A 214 18.18 4.81 12.92
C LYS A 214 17.17 3.93 12.20
N GLY A 215 17.17 2.65 12.54
CA GLY A 215 16.21 1.68 12.04
C GLY A 215 15.77 0.72 13.14
N ARG A 216 14.47 0.40 13.14
CA ARG A 216 13.88 -0.64 13.99
C ARG A 216 12.96 -1.52 13.15
N VAL A 217 13.02 -2.83 13.39
CA VAL A 217 12.12 -3.86 12.84
C VAL A 217 11.62 -4.72 14.00
#